data_AF-A0A0G1T947-F1
#
_entry.id   AF-A0A0G1T947-F1
#
_cell.length_a   1.000
_cell.length_b   1.000
_cell.length_c   1.000
_cell.angle_alpha   90.00
_cell.angle_beta   90.00
_cell.angle_gamma   90.00
#
_symmetry.space_group_name_H-M   'P 1'
#
loop_
_entity.id
_entity.type
_entity.pdbx_description
1 polymer ?
#
loop_
_entity_poly.entity_id
_entity_poly.type
_entity_poly.pdbx_seq_one_letter_code
_entity_poly.pdbx_strand_id
1 'polypeptide(L)'
;MEEIIEARLSDIFELIESHLKKLGRSGLLPAGIVLTGGGSAIETVGDLAKTSLRLPSRVAAISFGDNIRGQIRDASWSVAYGLCVIGLENGDEETMSGLKLVKRTRKGLMNFLRQFLP
;
A
#
# COMPACT_ATOMS: atom_id res chain seq x y z
N MET A 1 -30.99 7.03 -6.93
CA MET A 1 -29.75 6.67 -7.66
C MET A 1 -28.73 6.10 -6.68
N GLU A 2 -28.46 6.78 -5.57
CA GLU A 2 -27.63 6.25 -4.46
C GLU A 2 -28.10 4.87 -3.99
N GLU A 3 -29.40 4.67 -3.77
CA GLU A 3 -29.97 3.37 -3.39
C GLU A 3 -29.62 2.22 -4.37
N ILE A 4 -29.54 2.51 -5.67
CA ILE A 4 -29.15 1.51 -6.68
C ILE A 4 -27.66 1.19 -6.56
N ILE A 5 -26.83 2.20 -6.30
CA ILE A 5 -25.38 2.03 -6.12
C ILE A 5 -25.11 1.24 -4.84
N GLU A 6 -25.80 1.57 -3.75
CA GLU A 6 -25.69 0.85 -2.47
C GLU A 6 -26.14 -0.61 -2.59
N ALA A 7 -27.23 -0.89 -3.30
CA ALA A 7 -27.66 -2.26 -3.58
C ALA A 7 -26.56 -3.05 -4.32
N ARG A 8 -25.95 -2.46 -5.37
CA ARG A 8 -24.86 -3.11 -6.12
C ARG A 8 -23.60 -3.32 -5.29
N LEU A 9 -23.22 -2.36 -4.47
CA LEU A 9 -22.07 -2.51 -3.57
C LEU A 9 -22.35 -3.57 -2.49
N SER A 10 -23.60 -3.66 -2.03
CA SER A 10 -24.02 -4.70 -1.08
C SER A 10 -23.91 -6.10 -1.69
N ASP A 11 -24.37 -6.28 -2.93
CA ASP A 11 -24.20 -7.54 -3.68
C ASP A 11 -22.71 -7.93 -3.78
N ILE A 12 -21.84 -6.96 -4.08
CA ILE A 12 -20.39 -7.16 -4.18
C ILE A 12 -19.79 -7.56 -2.82
N PHE A 13 -20.17 -6.88 -1.74
CA PHE A 13 -19.66 -7.22 -0.40
C PHE A 13 -20.19 -8.55 0.11
N GLU A 14 -21.40 -8.97 -0.28
CA GLU A 14 -21.90 -10.31 0.03
C GLU A 14 -21.09 -11.41 -0.67
N LEU A 15 -20.69 -11.18 -1.93
CA LEU A 15 -19.76 -12.08 -2.64
C LEU A 15 -18.40 -12.17 -1.94
N ILE A 16 -17.87 -11.04 -1.47
CA ILE A 16 -16.61 -11.00 -0.71
C ILE A 16 -16.77 -11.77 0.61
N GLU A 17 -17.86 -11.56 1.34
CA GLU A 17 -18.14 -12.26 2.60
C GLU A 17 -18.23 -13.78 2.40
N SER A 18 -18.91 -14.21 1.34
CA SER A 18 -18.97 -15.63 0.94
C SER A 18 -17.57 -16.20 0.69
N HIS A 19 -16.69 -15.43 0.04
CA HIS A 19 -15.31 -15.82 -0.19
C HIS A 19 -14.49 -15.90 1.11
N LEU A 20 -14.63 -14.91 2.00
CA LEU A 20 -13.95 -14.91 3.30
C LEU A 20 -14.41 -16.06 4.20
N LYS A 21 -15.70 -16.43 4.16
CA LYS A 21 -16.23 -17.61 4.83
C LYS A 21 -15.60 -18.90 4.31
N LYS A 22 -15.49 -19.06 2.98
CA LYS A 22 -14.84 -20.22 2.35
C LYS A 22 -13.37 -20.37 2.75
N LEU A 23 -12.67 -19.24 2.96
CA LEU A 23 -11.29 -19.23 3.45
C LEU A 23 -11.17 -19.45 4.97
N GLY A 24 -12.28 -19.50 5.72
CA GLY A 24 -12.26 -19.56 7.18
C GLY A 24 -11.69 -18.29 7.84
N ARG A 25 -11.81 -17.13 7.17
CA ARG A 25 -11.25 -15.85 7.62
C ARG A 25 -12.29 -14.73 7.83
N SER A 26 -13.58 -15.01 7.63
CA SER A 26 -14.65 -14.04 7.92
C SER A 26 -14.56 -13.54 9.37
N GLY A 27 -14.54 -12.22 9.54
CA GLY A 27 -14.39 -11.55 10.84
C GLY A 27 -13.02 -11.72 11.54
N LEU A 28 -12.05 -12.41 10.93
CA LEU A 28 -10.76 -12.76 11.55
C LEU A 28 -9.57 -11.98 10.95
N LEU A 29 -9.84 -10.81 10.38
CA LEU A 29 -8.83 -9.95 9.76
C LEU A 29 -8.62 -8.69 10.62
N PRO A 30 -7.75 -8.72 11.63
CA PRO A 30 -7.57 -7.58 12.56
C PRO A 30 -7.04 -6.32 11.86
N ALA A 31 -6.29 -6.49 10.76
CA ALA A 31 -5.86 -5.38 9.91
C ALA A 31 -6.99 -4.75 9.08
N GLY A 32 -8.15 -5.42 9.01
CA GLY A 32 -9.31 -4.94 8.28
C GLY A 32 -9.17 -5.06 6.76
N ILE A 33 -9.90 -4.19 6.08
CA ILE A 33 -10.00 -4.11 4.62
C ILE A 33 -9.48 -2.75 4.17
N VAL A 34 -8.70 -2.75 3.09
CA VAL A 34 -8.25 -1.53 2.42
C VAL A 34 -8.88 -1.50 1.03
N LEU A 35 -9.69 -0.48 0.78
CA LEU A 35 -10.35 -0.26 -0.50
C LEU A 35 -9.43 0.55 -1.42
N THR A 36 -9.22 0.08 -2.63
CA THR A 36 -8.34 0.69 -3.65
C THR A 36 -9.06 0.86 -4.98
N GLY A 37 -8.46 1.59 -5.92
CA GLY A 37 -9.02 1.78 -7.26
C GLY A 37 -10.15 2.82 -7.30
N GLY A 38 -10.69 3.10 -8.49
CA GLY A 38 -11.68 4.17 -8.68
C GLY A 38 -13.01 3.95 -7.94
N GLY A 39 -13.44 2.70 -7.75
CA GLY A 39 -14.66 2.39 -7.00
C GLY A 39 -14.59 2.79 -5.52
N SER A 40 -13.39 2.96 -4.97
CA SER A 40 -13.20 3.43 -3.59
C SER A 40 -13.44 4.93 -3.40
N ALA A 41 -13.66 5.69 -4.48
CA ALA A 41 -14.01 7.10 -4.43
C ALA A 41 -15.50 7.36 -4.09
N ILE A 42 -16.33 6.30 -4.07
CA ILE A 42 -17.72 6.41 -3.63
C ILE A 42 -17.74 6.69 -2.12
N GLU A 43 -18.39 7.76 -1.70
CA GLU A 43 -18.33 8.25 -0.32
C GLU A 43 -18.74 7.20 0.74
N THR A 44 -19.81 6.45 0.48
CA THR A 44 -20.39 5.47 1.41
C THR A 44 -19.70 4.10 1.39
N VAL A 45 -18.74 3.87 0.49
CA VAL A 45 -18.16 2.53 0.26
C VAL A 45 -17.41 1.98 1.46
N GLY A 46 -16.76 2.85 2.23
CA GLY A 46 -16.05 2.48 3.45
C GLY A 46 -17.02 1.97 4.51
N ASP A 47 -18.07 2.73 4.80
CA ASP A 47 -19.07 2.38 5.80
C ASP A 47 -19.87 1.13 5.42
N LEU A 48 -20.18 0.99 4.13
CA LEU A 48 -20.85 -0.20 3.61
C LEU A 48 -19.96 -1.44 3.76
N ALA A 49 -18.67 -1.35 3.41
CA ALA A 49 -17.72 -2.44 3.61
C ALA A 49 -17.60 -2.84 5.09
N LYS A 50 -17.55 -1.84 5.99
CA LYS A 50 -17.43 -2.06 7.43
C LYS A 50 -18.62 -2.82 7.98
N THR A 51 -19.82 -2.39 7.60
CA THR A 51 -21.08 -2.98 8.03
C THR A 51 -21.27 -4.39 7.47
N SER A 52 -21.07 -4.56 6.17
CA SER A 52 -21.30 -5.82 5.47
C SER A 52 -20.31 -6.92 5.86
N LEU A 53 -19.03 -6.57 6.04
CA LEU A 53 -17.96 -7.54 6.31
C LEU A 53 -17.60 -7.65 7.79
N ARG A 54 -18.19 -6.81 8.65
CA ARG A 54 -17.93 -6.77 10.11
C ARG A 54 -16.44 -6.62 10.45
N LEU A 55 -15.73 -5.88 9.62
CA LEU A 55 -14.29 -5.65 9.69
C LEU A 55 -14.01 -4.14 9.61
N PRO A 56 -12.94 -3.64 10.26
CA PRO A 56 -12.54 -2.25 10.04
C PRO A 56 -12.22 -2.03 8.56
N SER A 57 -12.69 -0.94 7.98
CA SER A 57 -12.46 -0.59 6.58
C SER A 57 -11.82 0.79 6.46
N ARG A 58 -11.02 0.99 5.42
CA ARG A 58 -10.48 2.31 5.04
C ARG A 58 -10.25 2.40 3.55
N VAL A 59 -10.36 3.60 3.00
CA VAL A 59 -9.93 3.89 1.62
C VAL A 59 -8.43 4.14 1.61
N ALA A 60 -7.73 3.58 0.62
CA ALA A 60 -6.29 3.76 0.47
C ALA A 60 -5.96 5.22 0.17
N ALA A 61 -4.97 5.76 0.88
CA ALA A 61 -4.38 7.06 0.60
C ALA A 61 -2.92 6.84 0.22
N ILE A 62 -2.53 7.31 -0.97
CA ILE A 62 -1.17 7.18 -1.47
C ILE A 62 -0.41 8.45 -1.07
N SER A 63 0.57 8.28 -0.18
CA SER A 63 1.50 9.36 0.14
C SER A 63 2.76 9.20 -0.70
N PHE A 64 2.94 10.09 -1.66
CA PHE A 64 4.23 10.31 -2.31
C PHE A 64 5.13 10.97 -1.27
N GLY A 65 6.39 10.53 -1.14
CA GLY A 65 7.30 11.00 -0.07
C GLY A 65 7.39 12.52 0.02
N ASP A 66 7.85 13.04 1.17
CA ASP A 66 7.78 14.46 1.59
C ASP A 66 8.25 15.51 0.57
N ASN A 67 8.98 15.09 -0.48
CA ASN A 67 9.51 15.95 -1.54
C ASN A 67 8.55 16.17 -2.71
N ILE A 68 7.42 15.46 -2.81
CA ILE A 68 6.42 15.66 -3.86
C ILE A 68 5.30 16.54 -3.31
N ARG A 69 5.35 17.84 -3.64
CA ARG A 69 4.27 18.79 -3.35
C ARG A 69 3.03 18.40 -4.16
N GLY A 70 2.13 17.66 -3.53
CA GLY A 70 0.90 17.17 -4.14
C GLY A 70 0.66 15.73 -3.75
N GLN A 71 0.11 15.50 -2.55
CA GLN A 71 -0.40 14.18 -2.20
C GLN A 71 -1.57 13.86 -3.14
N ILE A 72 -1.38 12.90 -4.05
CA ILE A 72 -2.49 12.37 -4.83
C ILE A 72 -3.29 11.47 -3.89
N ARG A 73 -4.38 12.00 -3.36
CA ARG A 73 -5.30 11.28 -2.45
C ARG A 73 -6.27 10.36 -3.21
N ASP A 74 -5.97 10.07 -4.48
CA ASP A 74 -6.80 9.26 -5.35
C ASP A 74 -6.29 7.81 -5.37
N ALA A 75 -7.08 6.92 -4.76
CA ALA A 75 -6.83 5.49 -4.71
C ALA A 75 -6.82 4.82 -6.10
N SER A 76 -7.31 5.49 -7.14
CA SER A 76 -7.25 5.02 -8.53
C SER A 76 -5.80 4.79 -9.02
N TRP A 77 -4.83 5.53 -8.45
CA TRP A 77 -3.41 5.41 -8.81
C TRP A 77 -2.68 4.28 -8.09
N SER A 78 -3.35 3.51 -7.23
CA SER A 78 -2.72 2.49 -6.37
C SER A 78 -1.95 1.45 -7.18
N VAL A 79 -2.50 1.02 -8.32
CA VAL A 79 -1.87 0.00 -9.18
C VAL A 79 -0.63 0.55 -9.86
N ALA A 80 -0.73 1.72 -10.49
CA ALA A 80 0.41 2.34 -11.18
C ALA A 80 1.56 2.63 -10.22
N TYR A 81 1.24 3.19 -9.04
CA TYR A 81 2.23 3.43 -7.99
C TYR A 81 2.87 2.13 -7.49
N GLY A 82 2.08 1.10 -7.21
CA GLY A 82 2.58 -0.21 -6.79
C GLY A 82 3.55 -0.83 -7.80
N LEU A 83 3.25 -0.72 -9.10
CA LEU A 83 4.16 -1.19 -10.17
C LEU A 83 5.47 -0.41 -10.20
N CYS A 84 5.44 0.92 -10.03
CA CYS A 84 6.66 1.71 -9.93
C CYS A 84 7.51 1.32 -8.71
N VAL A 85 6.88 1.08 -7.56
CA VAL A 85 7.58 0.62 -6.35
C VAL A 85 8.23 -0.75 -6.58
N ILE A 86 7.50 -1.71 -7.15
CA ILE A 86 8.03 -3.05 -7.49
C ILE A 86 9.20 -2.93 -8.48
N GLY A 87 9.08 -2.07 -9.49
CA GLY A 87 10.14 -1.84 -10.47
C GLY A 87 11.41 -1.21 -9.87
N LEU A 88 11.27 -0.33 -8.88
CA LEU A 88 12.41 0.24 -8.15
C LEU A 88 13.10 -0.81 -7.27
N GLU A 89 12.33 -1.63 -6.54
CA GLU A 89 12.85 -2.69 -5.68
C GLU A 89 13.61 -3.76 -6.50
N ASN A 90 13.04 -4.18 -7.64
CA ASN A 90 13.69 -5.15 -8.53
C ASN A 90 14.86 -4.55 -9.33
N GLY A 91 14.83 -3.26 -9.64
CA GLY A 91 15.90 -2.56 -10.36
C GLY A 91 17.19 -2.39 -9.53
N ASP A 92 17.09 -2.45 -8.21
CA ASP A 92 18.23 -2.42 -7.29
C ASP A 92 18.98 -3.76 -7.24
N GLU A 93 18.37 -4.89 -7.64
CA GLU A 93 19.06 -6.19 -7.68
C GLU A 93 20.00 -6.33 -8.90
N GLU A 94 19.71 -5.73 -10.06
CA GLU A 94 20.56 -5.88 -11.25
C GLU A 94 21.56 -4.72 -11.48
N THR A 95 21.42 -3.56 -10.82
CA THR A 95 22.30 -2.39 -11.10
C THR A 95 23.23 -1.98 -9.94
N MET A 96 23.27 -2.74 -8.83
CA MET A 96 24.11 -2.41 -7.67
C MET A 96 25.28 -3.36 -7.39
N SER A 97 25.97 -3.87 -8.42
CA SER A 97 27.22 -4.62 -8.23
C SER A 97 28.46 -3.74 -8.44
N GLY A 98 29.11 -3.33 -7.34
CA GLY A 98 30.52 -2.89 -7.34
C GLY A 98 30.80 -1.48 -6.80
N LEU A 99 30.27 -0.41 -7.40
CA LEU A 99 30.78 0.96 -7.17
C LEU A 99 30.27 1.66 -5.89
N LYS A 100 29.04 1.40 -5.43
CA LYS A 100 28.50 2.05 -4.21
C LYS A 100 28.98 1.39 -2.91
N LEU A 101 29.27 0.09 -2.93
CA LEU A 101 29.77 -0.64 -1.76
C LEU A 101 31.17 -0.15 -1.37
N VAL A 102 32.10 -0.06 -2.32
CA VAL A 102 33.49 0.40 -2.12
C VAL A 102 33.58 1.84 -1.58
N LYS A 103 32.70 2.73 -2.04
CA LYS A 103 32.68 4.13 -1.56
C LYS A 103 32.23 4.26 -0.11
N ARG A 104 31.37 3.35 0.38
CA ARG A 104 30.86 3.39 1.76
C ARG A 104 31.83 2.75 2.75
N THR A 105 32.51 1.65 2.38
CA THR A 105 33.54 1.00 3.22
C THR A 105 34.80 1.86 3.37
N ARG A 106 35.24 2.55 2.31
CA ARG A 106 36.43 3.41 2.37
C ARG A 106 36.26 4.60 3.33
N LYS A 107 35.06 5.17 3.45
CA LYS A 107 34.81 6.33 4.34
C LYS A 107 34.76 5.92 5.81
N GLY A 108 34.27 4.70 6.12
CA GLY A 108 34.28 4.15 7.48
C GLY A 108 35.68 3.79 7.97
N LEU A 109 36.49 3.16 7.12
CA LEU A 109 37.89 2.80 7.44
C LEU A 109 38.80 4.02 7.62
N MET A 110 38.60 5.08 6.84
CA MET A 110 39.39 6.31 6.97
C MET A 110 39.07 7.08 8.26
N ASN A 111 37.82 7.02 8.73
CA ASN A 111 37.42 7.63 10.00
C ASN A 111 37.90 6.80 11.21
N PHE A 112 38.01 5.48 11.05
CA PHE A 112 38.56 4.57 12.06
C PHE A 112 40.07 4.72 12.21
N LEU A 113 40.83 4.76 11.10
CA LEU A 113 42.30 4.95 11.14
C LEU A 113 42.71 6.33 11.68
N ARG A 114 41.87 7.35 11.51
CA ARG A 114 42.11 8.70 12.07
C ARG A 114 41.98 8.77 13.60
N GLN A 115 41.38 7.78 14.25
CA GLN A 115 41.25 7.73 15.71
C GLN A 115 42.43 7.04 16.41
N PHE A 116 43.35 6.43 15.67
CA PHE A 116 44.52 5.71 16.20
C PHE A 116 45.87 6.34 15.84
N LEU A 117 45.87 7.55 15.28
CA LEU A 117 47.06 8.40 15.16
C LEU A 117 47.07 9.38 16.36
N PRO A 118 48.19 9.50 17.09
CA PRO A 118 48.29 10.37 18.27
C PRO A 118 48.12 11.85 17.93
#